data_AF-A0A971X0X0-F1
#
_entry.id   AF-A0A971X0X0-F1
#
_cell.length_a   1.000
_cell.length_b   1.000
_cell.length_c   1.000
_cell.angle_alpha   90.00
_cell.angle_beta   90.00
_cell.angle_gamma   90.00
#
_symmetry.space_group_name_H-M   'P 1'
#
loop_
_entity.id
_entity.type
_entity.pdbx_description
1 polymer ?
#
loop_
_entity_poly.entity_id
_entity_poly.type
_entity_poly.pdbx_seq_one_letter_code
_entity_poly.pdbx_strand_id
1 'polypeptide(L)'
;MTFTPNPRRGYLLGLLAYSVWGMFPLYFKSLDGTPADEVIVHRILWSALFSAGLLLLWRHRGWWQELCAHPKRFILLAASGALIASNWLIYVWAVHHDRMVEASLGYYINPLVNVL
;
A
#
# COMPACT_ATOMS: atom_id res chain seq x y z
N MET A 1 -31.84 1.68 2.59
CA MET A 1 -31.14 2.85 2.03
C MET A 1 -30.42 2.41 0.78
N THR A 2 -30.96 2.73 -0.41
CA THR A 2 -30.31 2.45 -1.69
C THR A 2 -29.26 3.54 -1.94
N PHE A 3 -27.98 3.19 -1.82
CA PHE A 3 -26.89 4.08 -2.22
C PHE A 3 -26.95 4.22 -3.75
N THR A 4 -27.62 5.25 -4.27
CA THR A 4 -27.46 5.64 -5.67
C THR A 4 -26.03 6.17 -5.83
N PRO A 5 -25.13 5.48 -6.56
CA PRO A 5 -23.77 5.96 -6.73
C PRO A 5 -23.82 7.31 -7.44
N ASN A 6 -23.16 8.33 -6.88
CA ASN A 6 -23.02 9.62 -7.55
C ASN A 6 -21.72 9.60 -8.37
N PRO A 7 -21.77 9.36 -9.69
CA PRO A 7 -20.57 9.19 -10.51
C PRO A 7 -19.68 10.43 -10.51
N ARG A 8 -20.27 11.64 -10.45
CA ARG A 8 -19.48 12.89 -10.36
C ARG A 8 -18.62 12.94 -9.10
N ARG A 9 -19.19 12.50 -7.97
CA ARG A 9 -18.45 12.43 -6.70
C ARG A 9 -17.37 11.35 -6.75
N GLY A 10 -17.64 10.22 -7.41
CA GLY A 10 -16.66 9.17 -7.67
C GLY A 10 -15.47 9.65 -8.51
N TYR A 11 -15.73 10.37 -9.60
CA TYR A 11 -14.67 10.95 -10.43
C TYR A 11 -13.82 11.96 -9.66
N LEU A 12 -14.45 12.83 -8.86
CA LEU A 12 -13.72 13.81 -8.06
C LEU A 12 -12.81 13.13 -7.02
N LEU A 13 -13.31 12.11 -6.32
CA LEU A 13 -12.54 11.36 -5.34
C LEU A 13 -11.39 10.59 -5.99
N GLY A 14 -11.63 9.95 -7.15
CA GLY A 14 -10.60 9.27 -7.91
C GLY A 14 -9.50 10.22 -8.35
N LEU A 15 -9.86 11.39 -8.89
CA LEU A 15 -8.91 12.40 -9.35
C LEU A 15 -8.05 12.91 -8.19
N LEU A 16 -8.66 13.23 -7.05
CA LEU A 16 -7.91 13.62 -5.84
C LEU A 16 -6.98 12.50 -5.34
N ALA A 17 -7.47 11.26 -5.28
CA ALA A 17 -6.67 10.13 -4.84
C ALA A 17 -5.45 9.90 -5.75
N TYR A 18 -5.64 9.90 -7.08
CA TYR A 18 -4.54 9.74 -8.03
C TYR A 18 -3.60 10.95 -8.05
N SER A 19 -4.10 12.18 -7.85
CA SER A 19 -3.24 13.36 -7.70
C SER A 19 -2.35 13.26 -6.46
N VAL A 20 -2.93 12.91 -5.30
CA VAL A 20 -2.16 12.69 -4.07
C VAL A 20 -1.13 11.58 -4.29
N TRP A 21 -1.53 10.49 -4.93
CA TRP A 21 -0.64 9.36 -5.19
C TRP A 21 0.52 9.73 -6.12
N GLY A 22 0.26 10.53 -7.16
CA GLY A 22 1.27 11.04 -8.09
C GLY A 22 2.29 11.99 -7.45
N MET A 23 2.00 12.56 -6.27
CA MET A 23 2.94 13.41 -5.53
C MET A 23 3.90 12.62 -4.63
N PHE A 24 3.65 11.33 -4.36
CA PHE A 24 4.54 10.51 -3.52
C PHE A 24 6.00 10.43 -4.00
N PRO A 25 6.32 10.32 -5.30
CA PRO A 25 7.70 10.34 -5.76
C PRO A 25 8.46 11.61 -5.32
N LEU A 26 7.80 12.77 -5.33
CA LEU A 26 8.42 14.03 -4.88
C LEU A 26 8.75 13.97 -3.38
N TYR A 27 7.85 13.39 -2.59
CA TYR A 27 8.09 13.15 -1.17
C TYR A 27 9.28 12.19 -0.95
N PHE A 28 9.33 11.06 -1.64
CA PHE A 28 10.46 10.12 -1.48
C PHE A 28 11.78 10.69 -1.99
N LYS A 29 11.76 11.49 -3.07
CA LYS A 29 12.97 12.19 -3.54
C LYS A 29 13.45 13.23 -2.52
N SER A 30 12.56 13.87 -1.77
CA SER A 30 12.95 14.75 -0.67
C SER A 30 13.60 14.01 0.51
N LEU A 31 13.41 12.69 0.60
CA LEU A 31 14.02 11.80 1.58
C LEU A 31 15.27 11.08 1.05
N ASP A 32 15.93 11.60 0.00
CA ASP A 32 17.12 10.95 -0.62
C ASP A 32 18.25 10.63 0.38
N GLY A 33 18.29 11.30 1.53
CA GLY A 33 19.24 11.02 2.62
C GLY A 33 18.88 9.84 3.53
N THR A 34 17.69 9.26 3.39
CA THR A 34 17.22 8.14 4.22
C THR A 34 17.19 6.85 3.39
N PRO A 35 17.80 5.74 3.86
CA PRO A 35 17.76 4.47 3.17
C PRO A 35 16.32 4.00 2.88
N ALA A 36 16.11 3.41 1.70
CA ALA A 36 14.78 2.95 1.28
C ALA A 36 14.18 1.91 2.24
N ASP A 37 15.02 1.05 2.81
CA ASP A 37 14.62 0.05 3.81
C ASP A 37 14.10 0.70 5.09
N GLU A 38 14.73 1.76 5.58
CA GLU A 38 14.26 2.50 6.76
C GLU A 38 12.88 3.13 6.50
N VAL A 39 12.66 3.72 5.32
CA VAL A 39 11.37 4.29 4.93
C VAL A 39 10.27 3.23 4.95
N ILE A 40 10.54 2.04 4.40
CA ILE A 40 9.58 0.94 4.36
C ILE A 40 9.33 0.37 5.76
N VAL A 41 10.36 0.20 6.59
CA VAL A 41 10.21 -0.29 7.97
C VAL A 41 9.31 0.65 8.77
N HIS A 42 9.57 1.97 8.73
CA HIS A 42 8.72 2.94 9.41
C HIS A 42 7.28 2.87 8.90
N ARG A 43 7.08 2.76 7.58
CA ARG A 43 5.76 2.65 6.98
C ARG A 43 5.00 1.41 7.45
N ILE A 44 5.66 0.25 7.50
CA ILE A 44 5.07 -1.00 7.98
C ILE A 44 4.72 -0.89 9.46
N LEU A 45 5.63 -0.38 10.29
CA LEU A 45 5.41 -0.21 11.73
C LEU A 45 4.21 0.69 12.01
N TRP A 46 4.14 1.87 11.38
CA TRP A 46 3.01 2.80 11.59
C TRP A 46 1.69 2.24 11.05
N SER A 47 1.72 1.55 9.90
CA SER A 47 0.51 0.90 9.36
C SER A 47 0.01 -0.21 10.27
N ALA A 48 0.92 -1.00 10.85
CA ALA A 48 0.59 -2.07 11.80
C ALA A 48 0.04 -1.49 13.11
N LEU A 49 0.68 -0.47 13.68
CA LEU A 49 0.22 0.23 14.88
C LEU A 49 -1.17 0.84 14.68
N PHE A 50 -1.37 1.56 13.58
CA PHE A 50 -2.66 2.17 13.27
C PHE A 50 -3.76 1.11 13.09
N SER A 51 -3.47 0.05 12.31
CA SER A 51 -4.43 -1.03 12.07
C SER A 51 -4.77 -1.79 13.35
N ALA A 52 -3.78 -2.08 14.19
CA ALA A 52 -3.99 -2.70 15.50
C ALA A 52 -4.84 -1.82 16.41
N GLY A 53 -4.54 -0.50 16.47
CA GLY A 53 -5.36 0.46 17.20
C GLY A 53 -6.81 0.49 16.72
N LEU A 54 -7.02 0.49 15.42
CA LEU A 54 -8.37 0.45 14.83
C LEU A 54 -9.10 -0.85 15.16
N LEU A 55 -8.42 -2.00 15.08
CA LEU A 55 -8.97 -3.31 15.44
C LEU A 55 -9.30 -3.44 16.93
N LEU A 56 -8.57 -2.73 17.81
CA LEU A 56 -8.89 -2.66 19.23
C LEU A 56 -10.14 -1.81 19.51
N LEU A 57 -10.34 -0.74 18.73
CA LEU A 57 -11.51 0.14 18.83
C LEU A 57 -12.77 -0.48 18.19
N TRP A 58 -12.62 -1.25 17.11
CA TRP A 58 -13.71 -1.99 16.49
C TRP A 58 -13.98 -3.32 17.22
N ARG A 59 -15.26 -3.70 17.35
CA ARG A 59 -15.80 -4.75 18.26
C ARG A 59 -15.31 -6.19 18.07
N HIS A 60 -14.21 -6.44 17.36
CA HIS A 60 -13.68 -7.78 17.09
C HIS A 60 -12.54 -8.17 18.03
N ARG A 61 -12.79 -8.21 19.34
CA ARG A 61 -11.77 -8.57 20.36
C ARG A 61 -11.15 -9.98 20.19
N GLY A 62 -11.77 -10.86 19.40
CA GLY A 62 -11.25 -12.20 19.09
C GLY A 62 -10.34 -12.29 17.86
N TRP A 63 -10.05 -11.18 17.17
CA TRP A 63 -9.32 -11.19 15.88
C TRP A 63 -7.97 -11.91 15.95
N TRP A 64 -7.24 -11.77 17.06
CA TRP A 64 -5.95 -12.42 17.26
C TRP A 64 -6.08 -13.93 17.42
N GLN A 65 -7.06 -14.38 18.19
CA GLN A 65 -7.34 -15.81 18.39
C GLN A 65 -7.76 -16.48 17.08
N GLU A 66 -8.59 -15.80 16.29
CA GLU A 66 -9.03 -16.29 14.98
C GLU A 66 -7.87 -16.36 13.97
N LEU A 67 -6.95 -15.38 13.99
CA LEU A 67 -5.75 -15.40 13.17
C LEU A 67 -4.83 -16.58 13.53
N CYS A 68 -4.62 -16.83 14.82
CA CYS A 68 -3.82 -17.96 15.31
C CYS A 68 -4.49 -19.32 15.04
N ALA A 69 -5.82 -19.39 15.07
CA ALA A 69 -6.57 -20.61 14.77
C ALA A 69 -6.49 -21.04 13.29
N HIS A 70 -6.06 -20.14 12.38
CA HIS A 70 -6.01 -20.38 10.95
C HIS A 70 -4.60 -20.11 10.36
N PRO A 71 -3.61 -21.01 10.61
CA PRO A 71 -2.22 -20.80 10.20
C PRO A 71 -2.05 -20.64 8.69
N LYS A 72 -2.88 -21.30 7.88
CA LYS A 72 -2.85 -21.14 6.41
C LYS A 72 -3.21 -19.70 5.99
N ARG A 73 -4.21 -19.09 6.64
CA ARG A 73 -4.61 -17.70 6.35
C ARG A 73 -3.51 -16.74 6.78
N PHE A 74 -2.89 -16.98 7.93
CA PHE A 74 -1.76 -16.19 8.40
C PHE A 74 -0.58 -16.22 7.41
N ILE A 75 -0.18 -17.40 6.94
CA ILE A 75 0.91 -17.54 5.96
C ILE A 75 0.57 -16.81 4.66
N LEU A 76 -0.67 -16.94 4.17
CA LEU A 76 -1.11 -16.24 2.96
C LEU A 76 -1.02 -14.72 3.14
N LEU A 77 -1.50 -14.19 4.27
CA LEU A 77 -1.43 -12.77 4.59
C LEU A 77 0.01 -12.27 4.74
N ALA A 78 0.88 -13.07 5.37
CA ALA A 78 2.29 -12.76 5.50
C ALA A 78 3.00 -12.73 4.13
N ALA A 79 2.70 -13.69 3.26
CA ALA A 79 3.22 -13.73 1.89
C ALA A 79 2.73 -12.54 1.06
N SER A 80 1.44 -12.22 1.11
CA SER A 80 0.89 -11.02 0.45
C SER A 80 1.51 -9.74 0.99
N GLY A 81 1.67 -9.62 2.31
CA GLY A 81 2.33 -8.48 2.95
C GLY A 81 3.79 -8.34 2.50
N ALA A 82 4.54 -9.44 2.44
CA ALA A 82 5.92 -9.45 1.96
C ALA A 82 6.03 -9.03 0.48
N LEU A 83 5.12 -9.51 -0.38
CA LEU A 83 5.05 -9.09 -1.79
C LEU A 83 4.78 -7.59 -1.92
N ILE A 84 3.83 -7.06 -1.14
CA ILE A 84 3.52 -5.62 -1.11
C ILE A 84 4.71 -4.81 -0.59
N ALA A 85 5.38 -5.28 0.46
CA ALA A 85 6.57 -4.62 1.02
C ALA A 85 7.72 -4.57 0.00
N SER A 86 8.01 -5.69 -0.66
CA SER A 86 9.02 -5.77 -1.72
C SER A 86 8.69 -4.85 -2.89
N ASN A 87 7.42 -4.80 -3.31
CA ASN A 87 6.98 -3.88 -4.36
C ASN A 87 7.22 -2.41 -3.98
N TRP A 88 6.88 -2.01 -2.76
CA TRP A 88 7.14 -0.66 -2.27
C TRP A 88 8.63 -0.36 -2.13
N LEU A 89 9.42 -1.32 -1.67
CA LEU A 89 10.87 -1.17 -1.56
C LEU A 89 11.50 -0.92 -2.93
N ILE A 90 11.16 -1.71 -3.94
CA ILE A 90 11.63 -1.53 -5.32
C ILE A 90 11.23 -0.14 -5.84
N TYR A 91 10.01 0.31 -5.55
CA TYR A 91 9.54 1.63 -5.96
C TYR A 91 10.34 2.77 -5.34
N VAL A 92 10.51 2.77 -4.01
CA VAL A 92 11.27 3.81 -3.29
C VAL A 92 12.73 3.79 -3.74
N TRP A 93 13.33 2.61 -3.86
CA TRP A 93 14.68 2.43 -4.41
C TRP A 93 14.83 3.02 -5.81
N ALA A 94 13.85 2.78 -6.70
CA ALA A 94 13.88 3.31 -8.06
C ALA A 94 13.75 4.85 -8.09
N VAL A 95 12.98 5.46 -7.18
CA VAL A 95 12.90 6.92 -7.05
C VAL A 95 14.24 7.51 -6.59
N HIS A 96 14.90 6.89 -5.61
CA HIS A 96 16.22 7.33 -5.13
C HIS A 96 17.28 7.27 -6.22
N HIS A 97 17.25 6.24 -7.08
CA HIS A 97 18.21 6.05 -8.17
C HIS A 97 17.81 6.74 -9.49
N ASP A 98 16.88 7.70 -9.44
CA ASP A 98 16.38 8.44 -10.62
C ASP A 98 15.79 7.55 -11.74
N ARG A 99 15.37 6.33 -11.39
CA ARG A 99 14.77 5.32 -12.29
C ARG A 99 13.24 5.28 -12.19
N MET A 100 12.64 6.42 -11.83
CA MET A 100 11.19 6.55 -11.64
C MET A 100 10.39 6.24 -12.91
N VAL A 101 10.93 6.57 -14.09
CA VAL A 101 10.26 6.29 -15.38
C VAL A 101 10.17 4.79 -15.63
N GLU A 102 11.24 4.04 -15.34
CA GLU A 102 11.27 2.58 -15.47
C GLU A 102 10.28 1.91 -14.50
N ALA A 103 10.23 2.38 -13.25
CA ALA A 103 9.26 1.89 -12.28
C ALA A 103 7.81 2.14 -12.76
N SER A 104 7.54 3.33 -13.31
CA SER A 104 6.23 3.69 -13.83
C SER A 104 5.82 2.82 -15.03
N LEU A 105 6.76 2.51 -15.93
CA LEU A 105 6.54 1.57 -17.03
C LEU A 105 6.18 0.18 -16.51
N GLY A 106 6.85 -0.31 -15.47
CA GLY A 106 6.49 -1.56 -14.80
C GLY A 106 5.04 -1.56 -14.29
N TYR A 107 4.58 -0.46 -13.69
CA TYR A 107 3.18 -0.33 -13.28
C TYR A 107 2.19 -0.32 -14.45
N TYR A 108 2.55 0.26 -15.61
CA TYR A 108 1.71 0.23 -16.81
C TYR A 108 1.59 -1.15 -17.46
N ILE A 109 2.52 -2.07 -17.19
CA ILE A 109 2.43 -3.46 -17.65
C ILE A 109 1.42 -4.27 -16.82
N ASN A 110 1.22 -3.91 -15.56
CA ASN A 110 0.39 -4.67 -14.61
C ASN A 110 -1.05 -4.93 -15.10
N PRO A 111 -1.76 -3.95 -15.72
CA PRO A 111 -3.07 -4.19 -16.32
C PRO A 111 -3.04 -5.20 -17.48
N LEU A 112 -1.99 -5.20 -18.32
CA LEU A 112 -1.88 -6.15 -19.42
C LEU A 112 -1.74 -7.59 -18.91
N VAL A 113 -0.98 -7.78 -17.83
CA VAL A 113 -0.80 -9.09 -17.19
C VAL A 113 -2.07 -9.55 -16.47
N ASN A 114 -2.85 -8.65 -15.89
CA ASN A 114 -4.10 -9.02 -15.20
C ASN A 114 -5.27 -9.33 -16.16
N VAL A 115 -5.22 -8.86 -17.41
CA VAL A 115 -6.26 -9.09 -18.42
C VAL A 115 -5.98 -10.36 -19.25
N LEU A 116 -4.74 -10.83 -19.28
CA LEU A 116 -4.29 -12.08 -19.91
C LEU A 116 -4.57 -13.30 -19.01
#